data_AF-A0A950S9P7-F1
#
_entry.id   AF-A0A950S9P7-F1
#
_cell.length_a   1.000
_cell.length_b   1.000
_cell.length_c   1.000
_cell.angle_alpha   90.00
_cell.angle_beta   90.00
_cell.angle_gamma   90.00
#
_symmetry.space_group_name_H-M   'P 1'
#
loop_
_entity.id
_entity.type
_entity.pdbx_description
1 polymer ?
#
loop_
_entity_poly.entity_id
_entity_poly.type
_entity_poly.pdbx_seq_one_letter_code
_entity_poly.pdbx_strand_id
1 'polypeptide(L)'
;MRYHNPDSGLRIDLTGLDADRQRFYRLAIEQFHANVDWLEFENFAFSFGSPIFKAVHDRQEVLTDPLFVVLKDIWLRLGIRQGMVAPSKEIPTRAKESRKASSHIPAHRGHMAIADKPSVSSRRRR
;
A
#
# COMPACT_ATOMS: atom_id res chain seq x y z
N MET A 1 18.25 10.41 -9.49
CA MET A 1 18.48 10.31 -8.03
C MET A 1 17.70 9.10 -7.52
N ARG A 2 18.21 8.33 -6.56
CA ARG A 2 17.55 7.11 -6.07
C ARG A 2 17.67 7.02 -4.55
N TYR A 3 16.62 6.56 -3.89
CA TYR A 3 16.62 6.22 -2.48
C TYR A 3 16.70 4.70 -2.30
N HIS A 4 17.53 4.26 -1.37
CA HIS A 4 17.67 2.86 -1.00
C HIS A 4 17.76 2.73 0.52
N ASN A 5 16.79 2.03 1.10
CA ASN A 5 16.86 1.59 2.49
C ASN A 5 17.31 0.12 2.52
N PRO A 6 18.54 -0.18 2.98
CA PRO A 6 19.03 -1.56 3.05
C PRO A 6 18.31 -2.40 4.11
N ASP A 7 17.75 -1.76 5.14
CA ASP A 7 17.11 -2.44 6.27
C ASP A 7 15.73 -2.99 5.88
N SER A 8 14.97 -2.23 5.09
CA SER A 8 13.64 -2.62 4.60
C SER A 8 13.63 -3.16 3.17
N GLY A 9 14.74 -3.00 2.43
CA GLY A 9 14.83 -3.29 1.00
C GLY A 9 14.10 -2.28 0.10
N LEU A 10 13.59 -1.18 0.66
CA LEU A 10 12.84 -0.16 -0.09
C LEU A 10 13.75 0.52 -1.12
N ARG A 11 13.29 0.56 -2.37
CA ARG A 11 13.97 1.21 -3.50
C ARG A 11 12.99 2.13 -4.21
N ILE A 12 13.31 3.42 -4.26
CA ILE A 12 12.45 4.43 -4.88
C ILE A 12 13.29 5.25 -5.86
N ASP A 13 12.78 5.37 -7.08
CA ASP A 13 13.34 6.26 -8.09
C ASP A 13 12.80 7.68 -7.89
N LEU A 14 13.73 8.65 -7.79
CA LEU A 14 13.43 10.06 -7.57
C LEU A 14 13.90 10.92 -8.76
N THR A 15 14.18 10.31 -9.91
CA THR A 15 14.60 11.02 -11.14
C THR A 15 13.54 11.99 -11.68
N GLY A 16 12.26 11.73 -11.44
CA GLY A 16 11.15 12.59 -11.88
C GLY A 16 10.84 13.79 -10.97
N LEU A 17 11.58 14.00 -9.88
CA LEU A 17 11.33 15.14 -8.99
C LEU A 17 11.82 16.46 -9.60
N ASP A 18 11.07 17.53 -9.38
CA ASP A 18 11.50 18.89 -9.69
C ASP A 18 12.68 19.36 -8.80
N ALA A 19 13.26 20.52 -9.12
CA ALA A 19 14.42 21.04 -8.42
C ALA A 19 14.17 21.38 -6.93
N ASP A 20 12.97 21.85 -6.58
CA ASP A 20 12.59 22.20 -5.19
C ASP A 20 12.51 20.93 -4.35
N ARG A 21 11.82 19.91 -4.86
CA ARG A 21 11.67 18.59 -4.25
C ARG A 21 13.00 17.84 -4.14
N GLN A 22 13.86 17.93 -5.14
CA GLN A 22 15.21 17.37 -5.06
C GLN A 22 16.05 18.05 -3.98
N ARG A 23 15.96 19.37 -3.85
CA ARG A 23 16.65 20.12 -2.78
C ARG A 23 16.11 19.72 -1.42
N PHE A 24 14.80 19.61 -1.29
CA PHE A 24 14.14 19.20 -0.06
C PHE A 24 14.57 17.79 0.38
N TYR A 25 14.64 16.85 -0.56
CA TYR A 25 15.17 15.51 -0.29
C TYR A 25 16.60 15.55 0.25
N ARG A 26 17.50 16.35 -0.36
CA ARG A 26 18.89 16.47 0.12
C ARG A 26 18.94 16.98 1.57
N LEU A 27 18.16 18.01 1.89
CA LEU A 27 18.05 18.54 3.25
C LEU A 27 17.51 17.49 4.24
N ALA A 28 16.53 16.68 3.83
CA ALA A 28 16.01 15.60 4.66
C ALA A 28 17.08 14.54 4.97
N ILE A 29 17.91 14.19 3.97
CA ILE A 29 19.04 13.28 4.15
C ILE A 29 20.10 13.87 5.08
N GLU A 30 20.43 15.14 4.93
CA GLU A 30 21.37 15.85 5.84
C GLU A 30 20.88 15.82 7.28
N GLN A 31 19.60 16.12 7.52
CA GLN A 31 19.00 16.05 8.87
C GLN A 31 19.00 14.63 9.44
N PHE A 32 18.72 13.62 8.62
CA PHE A 32 18.80 12.22 9.05
C PHE A 32 20.22 11.81 9.46
N HIS A 33 21.24 12.29 8.75
CA HIS A 33 22.64 12.06 9.09
C HIS A 33 23.07 12.83 10.34
N ALA A 34 22.55 14.05 10.52
CA ALA A 34 22.75 14.85 11.74
C ALA A 34 22.01 14.27 12.96
N ASN A 35 21.13 13.29 12.77
CA ASN A 35 20.31 12.68 13.82
C ASN A 35 19.49 13.72 14.61
N VAL A 36 18.85 14.65 13.89
CA VAL A 36 17.93 15.65 14.47
C VAL A 36 16.81 14.98 15.26
N ASP A 37 16.16 15.71 16.15
CA ASP A 37 15.02 15.17 16.92
C ASP A 37 13.90 14.65 16.01
N TRP A 38 13.27 13.55 16.43
CA TRP A 38 12.24 12.88 15.62
C TRP A 38 11.02 13.76 15.32
N LEU A 39 10.56 14.55 16.30
CA LEU A 39 9.44 15.48 16.13
C LEU A 39 9.88 16.73 15.34
N GLU A 40 11.12 17.17 15.51
CA GLU A 40 11.70 18.25 14.69
C GLU A 40 11.73 17.86 13.20
N PHE A 41 12.16 16.63 12.91
CA PHE A 41 12.12 16.09 11.55
C PHE A 41 10.70 15.97 11.02
N GLU A 42 9.75 15.50 11.84
CA GLU A 42 8.33 15.43 11.45
C GLU A 42 7.80 16.80 11.04
N ASN A 43 8.08 17.82 11.86
CA ASN A 43 7.66 19.19 11.61
C ASN A 43 8.32 19.73 10.33
N PHE A 44 9.59 19.45 10.09
CA PHE A 44 10.26 19.82 8.84
C PHE A 44 9.62 19.13 7.62
N ALA A 45 9.46 17.81 7.66
CA ALA A 45 9.08 16.99 6.52
C ALA A 45 7.59 17.13 6.14
N PHE A 46 6.70 17.21 7.14
CA PHE A 46 5.25 17.11 6.98
C PHE A 46 4.47 18.37 7.34
N SER A 47 5.15 19.50 7.53
CA SER A 47 4.49 20.81 7.66
C SER A 47 3.76 21.22 6.38
N PHE A 48 2.75 22.09 6.51
CA PHE A 48 2.00 22.68 5.39
C PHE A 48 2.88 23.39 4.35
N GLY A 49 4.06 23.90 4.75
CA GLY A 49 5.03 24.52 3.83
C GLY A 49 5.85 23.52 2.99
N SER A 50 5.70 22.22 3.24
CA SER A 50 6.51 21.18 2.60
C SER A 50 6.17 21.03 1.10
N PRO A 51 7.18 20.86 0.23
CA PRO A 51 6.98 20.64 -1.22
C PRO A 51 6.16 19.39 -1.57
N ILE A 52 5.93 18.49 -0.62
CA ILE A 52 5.05 17.32 -0.81
C ILE A 52 3.58 17.69 -0.99
N PHE A 53 3.13 18.82 -0.44
CA PHE A 53 1.73 19.25 -0.50
C PHE A 53 1.44 20.30 -1.58
N LYS A 54 2.47 20.95 -2.13
CA LYS A 54 2.29 22.08 -3.07
C LYS A 54 1.58 21.74 -4.38
N ALA A 55 1.75 20.52 -4.88
CA ALA A 55 1.24 20.11 -6.19
C ALA A 55 0.00 19.21 -6.12
N VAL A 56 -0.48 18.92 -4.92
CA VAL A 56 -1.39 17.80 -4.70
C VAL A 56 -2.79 18.28 -4.33
N HIS A 57 -3.78 17.81 -5.08
CA HIS A 57 -5.19 18.17 -4.88
C HIS A 57 -5.92 17.15 -4.01
N ASP A 58 -5.43 15.91 -3.96
CA ASP A 58 -6.02 14.81 -3.18
C ASP A 58 -5.01 14.20 -2.19
N ARG A 59 -5.47 13.93 -0.96
CA ARG A 59 -4.68 13.27 0.08
C ARG A 59 -4.14 11.92 -0.39
N GLN A 60 -4.86 11.20 -1.24
CA GLN A 60 -4.44 9.90 -1.73
C GLN A 60 -3.24 9.98 -2.68
N GLU A 61 -3.13 11.06 -3.47
CA GLU A 61 -1.97 11.32 -4.31
C GLU A 61 -0.71 11.55 -3.46
N VAL A 62 -0.82 12.28 -2.34
CA VAL A 62 0.32 12.47 -1.41
C VAL A 62 0.87 11.14 -0.91
N LEU A 63 0.00 10.19 -0.55
CA LEU A 63 0.41 8.90 0.01
C LEU A 63 1.16 8.01 -0.99
N THR A 64 0.94 8.24 -2.28
CA THR A 64 1.60 7.51 -3.39
C THR A 64 2.79 8.26 -3.96
N ASP A 65 3.03 9.49 -3.50
CA ASP A 65 4.12 10.32 -3.98
C ASP A 65 5.50 9.73 -3.59
N PRO A 66 6.45 9.59 -4.53
CA PRO A 66 7.76 9.03 -4.25
C PRO A 66 8.53 9.76 -3.14
N LEU A 67 8.45 11.10 -3.09
CA LEU A 67 9.14 11.89 -2.07
C LEU A 67 8.46 11.68 -0.71
N PHE A 68 7.14 11.65 -0.65
CA PHE A 68 6.41 11.37 0.60
C PHE A 68 6.80 10.01 1.20
N VAL A 69 6.83 8.96 0.38
CA VAL A 69 7.17 7.61 0.84
C VAL A 69 8.60 7.56 1.38
N VAL A 70 9.55 8.23 0.73
CA VAL A 70 10.93 8.32 1.19
C VAL A 70 11.04 9.07 2.52
N LEU A 71 10.38 10.23 2.65
CA LEU A 71 10.40 11.01 3.89
C LEU A 71 9.78 10.24 5.05
N LYS A 72 8.70 9.50 4.81
CA LYS A 72 8.07 8.63 5.79
C LYS A 72 9.02 7.52 6.25
N ASP A 73 9.74 6.89 5.33
CA ASP A 73 10.73 5.86 5.67
C ASP A 73 11.88 6.45 6.51
N ILE A 74 12.40 7.62 6.14
CA ILE A 74 13.44 8.33 6.91
C ILE A 74 12.95 8.66 8.33
N TRP A 75 11.74 9.23 8.45
CA TRP A 75 11.11 9.56 9.73
C TRP A 75 10.95 8.32 10.62
N LEU A 76 10.51 7.20 10.06
CA LEU A 76 10.40 5.93 10.79
C LEU A 76 11.76 5.44 11.27
N ARG A 77 12.79 5.48 10.41
CA ARG A 77 14.15 5.07 10.79
C ARG A 77 14.73 5.94 11.90
N LEU A 78 14.48 7.24 11.84
CA LEU A 78 14.90 8.19 12.87
C LEU A 78 14.19 7.87 14.20
N GLY A 79 12.88 7.64 14.16
CA GLY A 79 12.10 7.24 15.33
C GLY A 79 12.56 5.92 15.93
N ILE A 80 12.91 4.93 15.11
CA ILE A 80 13.49 3.66 15.59
C ILE A 80 14.86 3.89 16.23
N ARG A 81 15.72 4.69 15.59
CA ARG A 81 17.07 5.00 16.10
C ARG A 81 17.02 5.70 17.46
N GLN A 82 16.02 6.57 17.67
CA GLN A 82 15.84 7.33 18.91
C GLN A 82 14.96 6.61 19.95
N GLY A 83 14.39 5.46 19.62
CA GLY A 83 13.51 4.70 20.52
C GLY A 83 12.07 5.21 20.61
N MET A 84 11.68 6.15 19.74
CA MET A 84 10.32 6.69 19.65
C MET A 84 9.34 5.75 18.93
N VAL A 85 9.87 4.89 18.04
CA VAL A 85 9.09 3.93 17.26
C VAL A 85 9.66 2.53 17.47
N ALA A 86 8.79 1.57 17.81
CA ALA A 86 9.21 0.18 17.91
C ALA A 86 9.56 -0.37 16.51
N PRO A 87 10.67 -1.09 16.34
CA PRO A 87 10.97 -1.75 15.07
C PRO A 87 9.88 -2.78 14.78
N SER A 88 9.26 -2.70 13.60
CA SER A 88 8.22 -3.64 13.22
C SER A 88 8.80 -5.05 13.08
N LYS A 89 8.13 -6.04 13.70
CA LYS A 89 8.42 -7.47 13.56
C LYS A 89 7.52 -8.09 12.49
N GLU A 90 7.50 -7.57 11.28
CA GLU A 90 6.71 -8.18 10.21
C GLU A 90 7.60 -8.89 9.17
N ILE A 91 7.50 -10.21 9.23
CA ILE A 91 8.03 -11.21 8.28
C ILE A 91 7.30 -11.02 6.94
N PRO A 92 7.98 -11.04 5.78
CA PRO A 92 7.35 -10.77 4.50
C PRO A 92 6.52 -11.97 4.04
N THR A 93 5.21 -11.94 4.25
CA THR A 93 4.29 -12.84 3.53
C THR A 93 3.99 -12.30 2.13
N ARG A 94 4.94 -12.55 1.23
CA ARG A 94 4.76 -13.01 -0.16
C ARG A 94 3.55 -12.45 -0.93
N ALA A 95 3.75 -11.34 -1.63
CA ALA A 95 3.11 -11.14 -2.91
C ALA A 95 3.70 -12.14 -3.93
N LYS A 96 2.96 -13.22 -4.24
CA LYS A 96 3.10 -13.94 -5.51
C LYS A 96 1.77 -13.89 -6.25
N GLU A 97 1.73 -12.94 -7.17
CA GLU A 97 1.24 -13.07 -8.55
C GLU A 97 0.37 -14.29 -8.89
N SER A 98 -0.83 -13.94 -9.34
CA SER A 98 -1.82 -14.71 -10.11
C SER A 98 -1.22 -15.56 -11.24
N ARG A 99 -1.72 -16.80 -11.43
CA ARG A 99 -2.05 -17.42 -12.74
C ARG A 99 -2.49 -18.89 -12.60
N LYS A 100 -3.77 -19.13 -12.96
CA LYS A 100 -4.36 -20.27 -13.70
C LYS A 100 -5.61 -20.86 -13.03
N ALA A 101 -6.77 -20.55 -13.63
CA ALA A 101 -7.80 -21.51 -14.06
C ALA A 101 -8.90 -20.69 -14.81
N SER A 102 -8.72 -20.47 -16.11
CA SER A 102 -9.30 -21.28 -17.20
C SER A 102 -10.78 -20.94 -17.47
N SER A 103 -10.98 -20.18 -18.55
CA SER A 103 -12.25 -19.99 -19.22
C SER A 103 -12.66 -21.25 -19.99
N HIS A 104 -13.89 -21.74 -19.81
CA HIS A 104 -14.88 -22.02 -20.86
C HIS A 104 -16.02 -22.94 -20.37
N ILE A 105 -17.25 -22.50 -20.63
CA ILE A 105 -18.53 -23.23 -20.52
C ILE A 105 -18.70 -24.06 -21.81
N PRO A 106 -19.45 -25.17 -21.83
CA PRO A 106 -20.82 -25.05 -22.38
C PRO A 106 -21.89 -25.92 -21.71
N ALA A 107 -23.13 -25.44 -21.85
CA ALA A 107 -24.38 -26.11 -21.53
C ALA A 107 -24.68 -27.28 -22.48
N HIS A 108 -25.34 -28.33 -21.99
CA HIS A 108 -26.18 -29.20 -22.81
C HIS A 108 -27.42 -29.70 -22.05
N ARG A 109 -28.54 -29.71 -22.77
CA ARG A 109 -29.94 -29.84 -22.35
C ARG A 109 -30.53 -31.09 -23.01
N GLY A 110 -31.29 -31.91 -22.26
CA GLY A 110 -32.47 -32.63 -22.75
C GLY A 110 -32.40 -34.16 -22.97
N HIS A 111 -33.36 -34.89 -22.36
CA HIS A 111 -34.15 -36.07 -22.82
C HIS A 111 -34.61 -36.88 -21.56
N MET A 112 -35.81 -36.74 -20.98
CA MET A 112 -37.19 -37.12 -21.38
C MET A 112 -37.51 -38.64 -21.33
N ALA A 113 -38.32 -39.08 -20.35
CA ALA A 113 -39.26 -40.24 -20.33
C ALA A 113 -39.98 -40.30 -18.95
N ILE A 114 -41.18 -39.73 -18.76
CA ILE A 114 -42.56 -40.30 -18.85
C ILE A 114 -42.93 -41.36 -17.78
N ALA A 115 -43.79 -40.88 -16.85
CA ALA A 115 -44.95 -41.45 -16.15
C ALA A 115 -44.95 -42.88 -15.55
N ASP A 116 -45.34 -42.97 -14.27
CA ASP A 116 -46.64 -43.55 -13.92
C ASP A 116 -47.17 -43.07 -12.55
N LYS A 117 -48.48 -42.87 -12.46
CA LYS A 117 -49.32 -42.58 -11.27
C LYS A 117 -50.08 -43.88 -10.95
N PRO A 118 -50.55 -44.18 -9.70
CA PRO A 118 -51.69 -43.43 -9.14
C PRO A 118 -51.89 -43.42 -7.60
N SER A 119 -52.81 -42.51 -7.18
CA SER A 119 -53.81 -42.58 -6.08
C SER A 119 -53.31 -42.89 -4.65
N VAL A 120 -53.58 -42.10 -3.59
CA VAL A 120 -54.85 -41.94 -2.84
C VAL A 120 -54.67 -40.73 -1.89
N SER A 121 -55.43 -39.64 -2.00
CA SER A 121 -56.66 -39.26 -1.27
C SER A 121 -56.54 -38.84 0.22
N SER A 122 -57.17 -37.68 0.49
CA SER A 122 -57.78 -37.24 1.77
C SER A 122 -56.86 -36.50 2.78
N ARG A 123 -56.91 -35.17 2.94
CA ARG A 123 -57.92 -34.32 3.61
C ARG A 123 -57.80 -34.30 5.16
N ARG A 124 -57.54 -33.09 5.67
CA ARG A 124 -58.01 -32.45 6.94
C ARG A 124 -57.15 -32.55 8.22
N ARG A 125 -56.80 -31.34 8.68
CA ARG A 125 -56.78 -30.79 10.06
C ARG A 125 -56.04 -31.56 11.16
N ARG A 126 -55.10 -30.86 11.81
CA ARG A 126 -55.35 -30.26 13.14
C ARG A 126 -54.51 -29.00 13.32
#